data_AF-A0A127PCN8-F1
#
_entry.id   AF-A0A127PCN8-F1
#
_cell.length_a   1.000
_cell.length_b   1.000
_cell.length_c   1.000
_cell.angle_alpha   90.00
_cell.angle_beta   90.00
_cell.angle_gamma   90.00
#
_symmetry.space_group_name_H-M   'P 1'
#
loop_
_entity.id
_entity.type
_entity.pdbx_description
1 polymer ?
#
loop_
_entity_poly.entity_id
_entity_poly.type
_entity_poly.pdbx_seq_one_letter_code
_entity_poly.pdbx_strand_id
1 'polypeptide(L)'
;MRKIDPVKHEQKRRDILEAAGRCFAKDGFRGASISSICSEAKISAGHLYHYFASKEAIIEAMAATGLEHAEERFNHLMKSENPIEGLIAEIEQANTQSCTAQQHQIDMRAKKQLHVDMLAEAGRNPAMAEIVNKHSAKIRGMLATLLETAQKRGQIDQALDPDLAAAILLGAMEGVGNMTMRDPELDMKKKLEMLSTLIKRFLTPGSSKEK
;
A
#
# COMPACT_ATOMS: atom_id res chain seq x y z
N MET A 1 9.47 37.42 -8.64
CA MET A 1 9.29 35.99 -8.29
C MET A 1 7.83 35.64 -8.47
N ARG A 2 7.47 34.74 -9.39
CA ARG A 2 6.06 34.40 -9.68
C ARG A 2 5.49 33.64 -8.48
N LYS A 3 4.41 34.13 -7.85
CA LYS A 3 3.73 33.41 -6.76
C LYS A 3 3.25 32.07 -7.31
N ILE A 4 3.78 30.97 -6.77
CA ILE A 4 3.31 29.62 -7.08
C ILE A 4 1.93 29.49 -6.41
N ASP A 5 0.91 29.20 -7.21
CA ASP A 5 -0.41 28.84 -6.70
C ASP A 5 -0.31 27.43 -6.11
N PRO A 6 -0.42 27.26 -4.78
CA PRO A 6 -0.15 25.98 -4.12
C PRO A 6 -1.12 24.89 -4.59
N VAL A 7 -2.36 25.25 -4.91
CA VAL A 7 -3.38 24.29 -5.37
C VAL A 7 -3.03 23.78 -6.76
N LYS A 8 -2.65 24.67 -7.68
CA LYS A 8 -2.21 24.28 -9.03
C LYS A 8 -0.90 23.51 -9.01
N HIS A 9 0.00 23.86 -8.09
CA HIS A 9 1.25 23.14 -7.91
C HIS A 9 1.01 21.71 -7.46
N GLU A 10 0.16 21.49 -6.45
CA GLU A 10 -0.15 20.15 -5.96
C GLU A 10 -0.91 19.33 -7.01
N GLN A 11 -1.87 19.92 -7.72
CA GLN A 11 -2.55 19.23 -8.81
C GLN A 11 -1.56 18.78 -9.89
N LYS A 12 -0.60 19.64 -10.27
CA LYS A 12 0.42 19.27 -11.26
C LYS A 12 1.34 18.17 -10.76
N ARG A 13 1.73 18.22 -9.49
CA ARG A 13 2.52 17.18 -8.82
C ARG A 13 1.79 15.84 -8.91
N ARG A 14 0.49 15.79 -8.59
CA ARG A 14 -0.35 14.60 -8.73
C ARG A 14 -0.41 14.07 -10.17
N ASP A 15 -0.63 14.94 -11.15
CA ASP A 15 -0.66 14.55 -12.57
C ASP A 15 0.64 13.85 -13.00
N ILE A 16 1.80 14.34 -12.51
CA ILE A 16 3.11 13.74 -12.78
C ILE A 16 3.24 12.37 -12.11
N LEU A 17 2.80 12.22 -10.86
CA LEU A 17 2.82 10.94 -10.16
C LEU A 17 1.94 9.90 -10.84
N GLU A 18 0.76 10.29 -11.33
CA GLU A 18 -0.13 9.41 -12.09
C GLU A 18 0.50 8.96 -13.41
N ALA A 19 1.11 9.88 -14.16
CA ALA A 19 1.85 9.58 -15.38
C ALA A 19 3.02 8.63 -15.11
N ALA A 20 3.83 8.91 -14.08
CA ALA A 20 4.94 8.07 -13.71
C ALA A 20 4.48 6.67 -13.30
N GLY A 21 3.40 6.57 -12.53
CA GLY A 21 2.82 5.29 -12.13
C GLY A 21 2.37 4.44 -13.33
N ARG A 22 1.83 5.05 -14.40
CA ARG A 22 1.53 4.35 -15.65
C ARG A 22 2.79 3.86 -16.37
N CYS A 23 3.85 4.68 -16.41
CA CYS A 23 5.14 4.26 -16.98
C CYS A 23 5.75 3.10 -16.18
N PHE A 24 5.77 3.18 -14.85
CA PHE A 24 6.30 2.11 -14.00
C PHE A 24 5.50 0.82 -14.13
N ALA A 25 4.18 0.90 -14.23
CA ALA A 25 3.34 -0.25 -14.45
C ALA A 25 3.60 -0.97 -15.78
N LYS A 26 3.94 -0.20 -16.82
CA LYS A 26 4.14 -0.72 -18.17
C LYS A 26 5.56 -1.25 -18.37
N ASP A 27 6.56 -0.47 -17.96
CA ASP A 27 7.97 -0.69 -18.31
C ASP A 27 8.81 -1.14 -17.10
N GLY A 28 8.18 -1.28 -15.93
CA GLY A 28 8.85 -1.52 -14.65
C GLY A 28 9.63 -0.31 -14.15
N PHE A 29 10.15 -0.39 -12.92
CA PHE A 29 10.96 0.71 -12.37
C PHE A 29 12.17 1.03 -13.24
N ARG A 30 12.92 0.02 -13.70
CA ARG A 30 14.14 0.22 -14.48
C ARG A 30 13.88 0.68 -15.91
N GLY A 31 12.88 0.10 -16.59
CA GLY A 31 12.57 0.43 -17.98
C GLY A 31 11.91 1.81 -18.14
N ALA A 32 11.18 2.28 -17.14
CA ALA A 32 10.68 3.65 -17.13
C ALA A 32 11.83 4.66 -17.04
N SER A 33 11.92 5.52 -18.07
CA SER A 33 12.89 6.60 -18.16
C SER A 33 12.25 7.94 -17.80
N ILE A 34 13.06 8.91 -17.37
CA ILE A 34 12.57 10.29 -17.17
C ILE A 34 11.92 10.82 -18.46
N SER A 35 12.47 10.49 -19.63
CA SER A 35 11.90 10.89 -20.92
C SER A 35 10.52 10.30 -21.17
N SER A 36 10.30 9.01 -20.84
CA SER A 36 8.98 8.40 -21.01
C SER A 36 7.96 8.99 -20.05
N ILE A 37 8.35 9.27 -18.80
CA ILE A 37 7.50 9.94 -17.81
C ILE A 37 7.14 11.37 -18.27
N CYS A 38 8.12 12.15 -18.76
CA CYS A 38 7.88 13.48 -19.31
C CYS A 38 6.92 13.46 -20.50
N SER A 39 7.09 12.49 -21.41
CA SER A 39 6.19 12.30 -22.55
C SER A 39 4.77 11.97 -22.10
N GLU A 40 4.62 11.04 -21.14
CA GLU A 40 3.33 10.63 -20.59
C GLU A 40 2.63 11.77 -19.84
N ALA A 41 3.38 12.55 -19.07
CA ALA A 41 2.88 13.72 -18.33
C ALA A 41 2.70 14.97 -19.22
N LYS A 42 3.14 14.92 -20.50
CA LYS A 42 3.14 16.05 -21.44
C LYS A 42 3.87 17.29 -20.89
N ILE A 43 5.04 17.09 -20.30
CA ILE A 43 5.90 18.14 -19.74
C ILE A 43 7.35 18.01 -20.22
N SER A 44 8.14 19.07 -20.05
CA SER A 44 9.59 19.02 -20.29
C SER A 44 10.33 18.37 -19.11
N ALA A 45 11.55 17.90 -19.36
CA ALA A 45 12.42 17.39 -18.31
C ALA A 45 12.71 18.44 -17.22
N GLY A 46 12.98 19.69 -17.61
CA GLY A 46 13.19 20.78 -16.65
C GLY A 46 11.96 21.04 -15.77
N HIS A 47 10.76 20.89 -16.32
CA HIS A 47 9.53 21.00 -15.53
C HIS A 47 9.38 19.80 -14.58
N LEU A 48 9.69 18.58 -15.00
CA LEU A 48 9.67 17.42 -14.10
C LEU A 48 10.66 17.58 -12.94
N TYR A 49 11.89 18.02 -13.23
CA TYR A 49 12.93 18.24 -12.22
C TYR A 49 12.59 19.36 -11.23
N HIS A 50 11.66 20.25 -11.56
CA HIS A 50 11.13 21.21 -10.60
C HIS A 50 10.33 20.54 -9.47
N TYR A 51 9.71 19.39 -9.74
CA TYR A 51 8.89 18.64 -8.78
C TYR A 51 9.64 17.46 -8.15
N PHE A 52 10.47 16.78 -8.93
CA PHE A 52 11.12 15.53 -8.51
C PHE A 52 12.57 15.48 -8.99
N ALA A 53 13.50 15.41 -8.04
CA ALA A 53 14.93 15.40 -8.34
C ALA A 53 15.41 14.09 -9.00
N SER A 54 14.69 12.99 -8.80
CA SER A 54 15.04 11.66 -9.32
C SER A 54 13.81 10.77 -9.52
N LYS A 55 14.01 9.61 -10.14
CA LYS A 55 12.97 8.57 -10.28
C LYS A 55 12.60 7.97 -8.92
N GLU A 56 13.56 7.84 -8.02
CA GLU A 56 13.37 7.43 -6.63
C GLU A 56 12.52 8.44 -5.87
N ALA A 57 12.73 9.76 -6.08
CA ALA A 57 11.91 10.79 -5.44
C ALA A 57 10.44 10.75 -5.89
N ILE A 58 10.18 10.32 -7.13
CA ILE A 58 8.82 10.05 -7.61
C ILE A 58 8.22 8.87 -6.84
N ILE A 59 8.96 7.76 -6.71
CA ILE A 59 8.49 6.57 -5.98
C ILE A 59 8.26 6.88 -4.50
N GLU A 60 9.16 7.62 -3.86
CA GLU A 60 8.99 8.04 -2.46
C GLU A 60 7.71 8.86 -2.29
N ALA A 61 7.46 9.80 -3.21
CA ALA A 61 6.23 10.57 -3.20
C ALA A 61 4.97 9.72 -3.42
N MET A 62 5.01 8.72 -4.32
CA MET A 62 3.90 7.78 -4.49
C MET A 62 3.67 6.95 -3.23
N ALA A 63 4.74 6.47 -2.58
CA ALA A 63 4.67 5.71 -1.34
C ALA A 63 4.11 6.58 -0.18
N ALA A 64 4.44 7.87 -0.14
CA ALA A 64 3.88 8.83 0.81
C ALA A 64 2.37 9.01 0.60
N THR A 65 1.90 9.20 -0.63
CA THR A 65 0.46 9.26 -0.92
C THR A 65 -0.26 7.96 -0.56
N GLY A 66 0.37 6.79 -0.76
CA GLY A 66 -0.18 5.51 -0.33
C GLY A 66 -0.32 5.41 1.19
N LEU A 67 0.67 5.95 1.91
CA LEU A 67 0.68 6.00 3.37
C LEU A 67 -0.38 6.96 3.93
N GLU A 68 -0.57 8.14 3.34
CA GLU A 68 -1.62 9.09 3.76
C GLU A 68 -3.01 8.42 3.75
N HIS A 69 -3.34 7.71 2.68
CA HIS A 69 -4.59 6.94 2.62
C HIS A 69 -4.64 5.79 3.64
N ALA A 70 -3.50 5.18 3.97
CA ALA A 70 -3.44 4.15 5.00
C ALA A 70 -3.65 4.73 6.41
N GLU A 71 -3.08 5.91 6.68
CA GLU A 71 -3.27 6.66 7.92
C GLU A 71 -4.74 7.10 8.08
N GLU A 72 -5.40 7.56 7.01
CA GLU A 72 -6.84 7.88 7.04
C GLU A 72 -7.70 6.67 7.41
N ARG A 73 -7.49 5.52 6.76
CA ARG A 73 -8.17 4.26 7.08
C ARG A 73 -7.90 3.81 8.51
N PHE A 74 -6.64 3.81 8.92
CA PHE A 74 -6.24 3.47 10.28
C PHE A 74 -6.93 4.37 11.33
N ASN A 75 -6.95 5.68 11.10
CA ASN A 75 -7.63 6.63 11.98
C ASN A 75 -9.15 6.38 12.07
N HIS A 76 -9.77 5.88 11.01
CA HIS A 76 -11.16 5.45 11.03
C HIS A 76 -11.35 4.18 11.86
N LEU A 77 -10.51 3.15 11.62
CA LEU A 77 -10.55 1.88 12.37
C LEU A 77 -10.36 2.08 13.88
N MET A 78 -9.44 2.95 14.28
CA MET A 78 -9.14 3.25 15.68
C MET A 78 -10.32 3.88 16.43
N LYS A 79 -11.27 4.50 15.72
CA LYS A 79 -12.50 5.07 16.28
C LYS A 79 -13.63 4.05 16.39
N SER A 80 -13.52 2.89 15.74
CA SER A 80 -14.51 1.81 15.80
C SER A 80 -14.49 1.13 17.16
N GLU A 81 -15.65 0.61 17.61
CA GLU A 81 -15.73 -0.26 18.78
C GLU A 81 -14.98 -1.58 18.55
N ASN A 82 -15.12 -2.14 17.34
CA ASN A 82 -14.47 -3.38 16.91
C ASN A 82 -13.49 -3.10 15.75
N PRO A 83 -12.26 -2.62 16.03
CA PRO A 83 -11.27 -2.29 15.01
C PRO A 83 -10.86 -3.48 14.14
N ILE A 84 -10.86 -4.70 14.68
CA ILE A 84 -10.54 -5.93 13.93
C ILE A 84 -11.62 -6.26 12.90
N GLU A 85 -12.89 -6.17 13.29
CA GLU A 85 -14.01 -6.36 12.35
C GLU A 85 -13.99 -5.30 11.25
N GLY A 86 -13.66 -4.05 11.61
CA GLY A 86 -13.44 -2.98 10.64
C GLY A 86 -12.33 -3.31 9.63
N LEU A 87 -11.16 -3.77 10.10
CA LEU A 87 -10.04 -4.14 9.23
C LEU A 87 -10.43 -5.27 8.26
N ILE A 88 -11.15 -6.28 8.76
CA ILE A 88 -11.65 -7.39 7.94
C ILE A 88 -12.64 -6.88 6.88
N ALA A 89 -13.57 -6.00 7.27
CA ALA A 89 -14.53 -5.42 6.35
C ALA A 89 -13.82 -4.61 5.24
N GLU A 90 -12.77 -3.85 5.57
CA GLU A 90 -11.97 -3.15 4.57
C GLU A 90 -11.28 -4.11 3.58
N ILE A 91 -10.72 -5.22 4.07
CA ILE A 91 -10.11 -6.25 3.23
C ILE A 91 -11.13 -6.86 2.27
N GLU A 92 -12.34 -7.16 2.74
CA GLU A 92 -13.42 -7.71 1.91
C GLU A 92 -13.94 -6.70 0.89
N GLN A 93 -14.04 -5.42 1.27
CA GLN A 93 -14.52 -4.32 0.43
C GLN A 93 -13.51 -3.85 -0.63
N ALA A 94 -12.22 -4.17 -0.48
CA ALA A 94 -11.21 -3.91 -1.51
C ALA A 94 -11.57 -4.55 -2.87
N ASN A 95 -12.41 -5.60 -2.87
CA ASN A 95 -13.01 -6.19 -4.07
C ASN A 95 -13.97 -5.25 -4.81
N THR A 96 -14.77 -4.46 -4.09
CA THR A 96 -15.92 -3.71 -4.66
C THR A 96 -15.48 -2.37 -5.21
N GLN A 97 -14.53 -1.69 -4.56
CA GLN A 97 -14.05 -0.36 -4.98
C GLN A 97 -13.18 -0.42 -6.24
N SER A 98 -12.68 -1.60 -6.61
CA SER A 98 -11.95 -1.83 -7.86
C SER A 98 -12.86 -1.76 -9.10
N CYS A 99 -14.19 -1.83 -8.94
CA CYS A 99 -15.16 -1.76 -10.04
C CYS A 99 -15.81 -0.37 -10.21
N THR A 100 -15.70 0.54 -9.23
CA THR A 100 -16.43 1.82 -9.23
C THR A 100 -15.54 3.06 -9.27
N ALA A 101 -14.23 2.93 -9.03
CA ALA A 101 -13.31 4.07 -9.04
C ALA A 101 -12.84 4.41 -10.46
N GLN A 102 -13.70 5.08 -11.23
CA GLN A 102 -13.37 5.79 -12.46
C GLN A 102 -12.36 6.95 -12.24
N GLN A 103 -11.93 7.18 -10.99
CA GLN A 103 -11.07 8.28 -10.56
C GLN A 103 -9.56 7.97 -10.54
N HIS A 104 -9.14 6.70 -10.47
CA HIS A 104 -7.71 6.34 -10.45
C HIS A 104 -7.35 5.59 -11.74
N GLN A 105 -6.64 6.26 -12.66
CA GLN A 105 -6.29 5.73 -13.99
C GLN A 105 -5.27 4.58 -13.97
N ILE A 106 -4.70 4.23 -12.82
CA ILE A 106 -3.74 3.12 -12.69
C ILE A 106 -4.50 1.89 -12.18
N ASP A 107 -4.53 0.85 -13.01
CA ASP A 107 -5.07 -0.47 -12.69
C ASP A 107 -4.50 -0.99 -11.35
N MET A 108 -5.34 -1.61 -10.53
CA MET A 108 -4.91 -2.26 -9.28
C MET A 108 -3.83 -3.31 -9.53
N ARG A 109 -3.87 -4.00 -10.68
CA ARG A 109 -2.79 -4.91 -11.10
C ARG A 109 -1.46 -4.18 -11.25
N ALA A 110 -1.49 -3.04 -11.92
CA ALA A 110 -0.32 -2.18 -12.16
C ALA A 110 0.30 -1.67 -10.83
N LYS A 111 -0.53 -1.26 -9.86
CA LYS A 111 -0.04 -0.86 -8.53
C LYS A 111 0.66 -2.02 -7.80
N LYS A 112 0.11 -3.23 -7.88
CA LYS A 112 0.71 -4.43 -7.26
C LYS A 112 2.02 -4.81 -7.92
N GLN A 113 2.09 -4.77 -9.26
CA GLN A 113 3.33 -5.05 -10.01
C GLN A 113 4.44 -4.07 -9.61
N LEU A 114 4.12 -2.79 -9.49
CA LEU A 114 5.07 -1.78 -9.02
C LEU A 114 5.60 -2.09 -7.62
N HIS A 115 4.75 -2.52 -6.69
CA HIS A 115 5.20 -2.90 -5.35
C HIS A 115 6.20 -4.08 -5.39
N VAL A 116 5.93 -5.11 -6.20
CA VAL A 116 6.86 -6.24 -6.38
C VAL A 116 8.19 -5.80 -7.00
N ASP A 117 8.15 -4.92 -7.99
CA ASP A 117 9.35 -4.34 -8.61
C ASP A 117 10.18 -3.56 -7.58
N MET A 118 9.53 -2.76 -6.72
CA MET A 118 10.19 -2.03 -5.64
C MET A 118 10.88 -2.96 -4.65
N LEU A 119 10.20 -4.03 -4.22
CA LEU A 119 10.78 -5.05 -3.34
C LEU A 119 11.99 -5.75 -4.00
N ALA A 120 11.88 -6.08 -5.28
CA ALA A 120 12.97 -6.71 -6.03
C ALA A 120 14.17 -5.77 -6.21
N GLU A 121 13.93 -4.48 -6.42
CA GLU A 121 14.96 -3.45 -6.60
C GLU A 121 15.65 -3.09 -5.28
N ALA A 122 14.93 -3.11 -4.15
CA ALA A 122 15.45 -2.82 -2.82
C ALA A 122 16.68 -3.66 -2.43
N GLY A 123 16.79 -4.90 -2.94
CA GLY A 123 17.97 -5.75 -2.70
C GLY A 123 19.26 -5.27 -3.36
N ARG A 124 19.20 -4.27 -4.26
CA ARG A 124 20.36 -3.79 -5.06
C ARG A 124 20.46 -2.26 -5.14
N ASN A 125 19.43 -1.52 -4.74
CA ASN A 125 19.39 -0.06 -4.72
C ASN A 125 19.12 0.44 -3.28
N PRO A 126 20.12 1.02 -2.60
CA PRO A 126 19.97 1.50 -1.22
C PRO A 126 18.87 2.55 -1.03
N ALA A 127 18.66 3.45 -1.99
CA ALA A 127 17.61 4.47 -1.91
C ALA A 127 16.22 3.82 -1.99
N MET A 128 16.06 2.81 -2.86
CA MET A 128 14.82 2.03 -2.92
C MET A 128 14.59 1.23 -1.63
N ALA A 129 15.65 0.63 -1.08
CA ALA A 129 15.58 -0.09 0.19
C ALA A 129 15.10 0.80 1.33
N GLU A 130 15.60 2.03 1.42
CA GLU A 130 15.15 3.00 2.42
C GLU A 130 13.66 3.33 2.26
N ILE A 131 13.21 3.59 1.04
CA ILE A 131 11.79 3.89 0.75
C ILE A 131 10.89 2.72 1.17
N VAL A 132 11.23 1.50 0.75
CA VAL A 132 10.48 0.27 1.09
C VAL A 132 10.47 0.05 2.60
N ASN A 133 11.63 0.08 3.25
CA ASN A 133 11.74 -0.17 4.69
C ASN A 133 10.94 0.85 5.51
N LYS A 134 11.05 2.14 5.16
CA LYS A 134 10.30 3.23 5.82
C LYS A 134 8.79 3.05 5.64
N HIS A 135 8.35 2.69 4.43
CA HIS A 135 6.94 2.45 4.15
C HIS A 135 6.41 1.24 4.94
N SER A 136 7.05 0.08 4.81
CA SER A 136 6.64 -1.15 5.50
C SER A 136 6.69 -1.00 7.02
N ALA A 137 7.69 -0.31 7.58
CA ALA A 137 7.77 -0.05 9.01
C ALA A 137 6.59 0.79 9.53
N LYS A 138 6.16 1.81 8.78
CA LYS A 138 5.01 2.63 9.15
C LYS A 138 3.69 1.86 9.08
N ILE A 139 3.46 1.10 8.01
CA ILE A 139 2.25 0.26 7.89
C ILE A 139 2.20 -0.78 9.01
N ARG A 140 3.32 -1.45 9.28
CA ARG A 140 3.43 -2.41 10.39
C ARG A 140 3.15 -1.75 11.74
N GLY A 141 3.69 -0.56 12.00
CA GLY A 141 3.45 0.16 13.26
C GLY A 141 1.98 0.52 13.48
N MET A 142 1.27 0.91 12.42
CA MET A 142 -0.18 1.14 12.49
C MET A 142 -0.93 -0.16 12.80
N LEU A 143 -0.60 -1.27 12.13
CA LEU A 143 -1.20 -2.58 12.43
C LEU A 143 -0.91 -3.03 13.86
N ALA A 144 0.33 -2.90 14.34
CA ALA A 144 0.69 -3.26 15.71
C ALA A 144 -0.12 -2.45 16.74
N THR A 145 -0.25 -1.14 16.54
CA THR A 145 -1.06 -0.26 17.40
C THR A 145 -2.54 -0.67 17.41
N LEU A 146 -3.08 -1.09 16.24
CA LEU A 146 -4.45 -1.58 16.13
C LEU A 146 -4.63 -2.90 16.90
N LEU A 147 -3.69 -3.84 16.78
CA LEU A 147 -3.70 -5.11 17.51
C LEU A 147 -3.56 -4.90 19.02
N GLU A 148 -2.64 -4.05 19.47
CA GLU A 148 -2.51 -3.69 20.90
C GLU A 148 -3.81 -3.11 21.46
N THR A 149 -4.49 -2.28 20.68
CA THR A 149 -5.77 -1.68 21.07
C THR A 149 -6.85 -2.74 21.20
N ALA A 150 -6.91 -3.69 20.26
CA ALA A 150 -7.83 -4.81 20.32
C ALA A 150 -7.53 -5.75 21.51
N GLN A 151 -6.24 -5.97 21.83
CA GLN A 151 -5.83 -6.71 23.03
C GLN A 151 -6.30 -6.02 24.31
N LYS A 152 -6.06 -4.70 24.45
CA LYS A 152 -6.53 -3.94 25.62
C LYS A 152 -8.05 -4.01 25.81
N ARG A 153 -8.80 -4.24 24.74
CA ARG A 153 -10.27 -4.42 24.74
C ARG A 153 -10.71 -5.89 24.91
N GLY A 154 -9.78 -6.84 25.01
CA GLY A 154 -10.09 -8.26 25.13
C GLY A 154 -10.67 -8.89 23.85
N GLN A 155 -10.47 -8.26 22.68
CA GLN A 155 -11.07 -8.67 21.41
C GLN A 155 -10.23 -9.72 20.66
N ILE A 156 -8.94 -9.82 20.97
CA ILE A 156 -8.01 -10.77 20.37
C ILE A 156 -7.16 -11.46 21.44
N ASP A 157 -6.46 -12.52 21.05
CA ASP A 157 -5.58 -13.32 21.90
C ASP A 157 -4.50 -12.45 22.58
N GLN A 158 -4.46 -12.52 23.91
CA GLN A 158 -3.51 -11.79 24.75
C GLN A 158 -2.10 -12.36 24.69
N ALA A 159 -1.95 -13.61 24.24
CA ALA A 159 -0.64 -14.27 24.14
C ALA A 159 0.15 -13.86 22.87
N LEU A 160 -0.49 -13.15 21.93
CA LEU A 160 0.16 -12.69 20.71
C LEU A 160 1.11 -11.52 21.01
N ASP A 161 2.30 -11.56 20.41
CA ASP A 161 3.16 -10.39 20.25
C ASP A 161 2.57 -9.51 19.13
N PRO A 162 2.10 -8.27 19.44
CA PRO A 162 1.46 -7.40 18.45
C PRO A 162 2.37 -7.00 17.29
N ASP A 163 3.66 -6.79 17.53
CA ASP A 163 4.62 -6.38 16.51
C ASP A 163 4.89 -7.51 15.52
N LEU A 164 5.10 -8.74 16.03
CA LEU A 164 5.29 -9.92 15.19
C LEU A 164 3.99 -10.31 14.47
N ALA A 165 2.85 -10.27 15.16
CA ALA A 165 1.56 -10.53 14.54
C ALA A 165 1.27 -9.53 13.41
N ALA A 166 1.55 -8.24 13.61
CA ALA A 166 1.42 -7.21 12.58
C ALA A 166 2.34 -7.46 11.39
N ALA A 167 3.58 -7.90 11.61
CA ALA A 167 4.51 -8.24 10.53
C ALA A 167 3.99 -9.43 9.69
N ILE A 168 3.49 -10.48 10.33
CA ILE A 168 2.91 -11.65 9.64
C ILE A 168 1.63 -11.28 8.88
N LEU A 169 0.75 -10.47 9.49
CA LEU A 169 -0.46 -9.98 8.85
C LEU A 169 -0.15 -9.15 7.61
N LEU A 170 0.79 -8.20 7.69
CA LEU A 170 1.22 -7.40 6.56
C LEU A 170 1.72 -8.30 5.41
N GLY A 171 2.59 -9.27 5.71
CA GLY A 171 3.08 -10.21 4.71
C GLY A 171 1.98 -11.08 4.09
N ALA A 172 0.99 -11.51 4.88
CA ALA A 172 -0.16 -12.26 4.37
C ALA A 172 -1.04 -11.40 3.43
N MET A 173 -1.30 -10.14 3.80
CA MET A 173 -2.08 -9.18 3.00
C MET A 173 -1.38 -8.88 1.67
N GLU A 174 -0.08 -8.58 1.70
CA GLU A 174 0.73 -8.35 0.48
C GLU A 174 0.80 -9.61 -0.39
N GLY A 175 0.99 -10.78 0.25
CA GLY A 175 1.06 -12.08 -0.42
C GLY A 175 -0.20 -12.40 -1.22
N VAL A 176 -1.37 -12.26 -0.59
CA VAL A 176 -2.68 -12.45 -1.26
C VAL A 176 -2.86 -11.46 -2.41
N GLY A 177 -2.43 -10.21 -2.21
CA GLY A 177 -2.40 -9.19 -3.26
C GLY A 177 -1.67 -9.66 -4.53
N ASN A 178 -0.54 -10.34 -4.36
CA ASN A 178 0.35 -10.77 -5.44
C ASN A 178 -0.02 -12.13 -6.06
N MET A 179 -0.94 -12.91 -5.48
CA MET A 179 -1.27 -14.25 -5.97
C MET A 179 -1.72 -14.29 -7.44
N THR A 180 -2.43 -13.26 -7.92
CA THR A 180 -2.86 -13.19 -9.33
C THR A 180 -1.73 -13.04 -10.33
N MET A 181 -0.52 -12.67 -9.88
CA MET A 181 0.66 -12.67 -10.74
C MET A 181 1.19 -14.08 -10.99
N ARG A 182 0.99 -14.99 -10.03
CA ARG A 182 1.41 -16.40 -10.12
C ARG A 182 0.35 -17.25 -10.82
N ASP A 183 -0.92 -16.96 -10.53
CA ASP A 183 -2.07 -17.65 -11.09
C ASP A 183 -3.18 -16.62 -11.39
N PRO A 184 -3.32 -16.19 -12.66
CA PRO A 184 -4.32 -15.20 -13.06
C PRO A 184 -5.77 -15.68 -12.99
N GLU A 185 -6.05 -16.99 -13.00
CA GLU A 185 -7.41 -17.55 -12.99
C GLU A 185 -8.02 -17.58 -11.58
N LEU A 186 -7.16 -17.38 -10.59
CA LEU A 186 -7.45 -17.53 -9.18
C LEU A 186 -8.37 -16.38 -8.72
N ASP A 187 -9.59 -16.73 -8.29
CA ASP A 187 -10.67 -15.81 -7.92
C ASP A 187 -10.27 -14.85 -6.79
N MET A 188 -10.30 -13.53 -7.07
CA MET A 188 -9.90 -12.50 -6.11
C MET A 188 -10.82 -12.45 -4.88
N LYS A 189 -12.13 -12.61 -5.10
CA LYS A 189 -13.11 -12.55 -4.03
C LYS A 189 -12.88 -13.68 -3.04
N LYS A 190 -12.78 -14.92 -3.54
CA LYS A 190 -12.54 -16.11 -2.70
C LYS A 190 -11.22 -16.02 -1.91
N LYS A 191 -10.18 -15.42 -2.50
CA LYS A 191 -8.91 -15.20 -1.83
C LYS A 191 -9.01 -14.20 -0.67
N LEU A 192 -9.70 -13.07 -0.87
CA LEU A 192 -9.89 -12.10 0.22
C LEU A 192 -10.80 -12.65 1.32
N GLU A 193 -11.85 -13.42 0.98
CA GLU A 193 -12.68 -14.14 1.97
C GLU A 193 -11.86 -15.14 2.80
N MET A 194 -10.93 -15.86 2.15
CA MET A 194 -10.03 -16.78 2.84
C MET A 194 -9.01 -16.03 3.71
N LEU A 195 -8.49 -14.89 3.24
CA LEU A 195 -7.63 -14.03 4.04
C LEU A 195 -8.35 -13.53 5.30
N SER A 196 -9.58 -13.03 5.17
CA SER A 196 -10.42 -12.65 6.30
C SER A 196 -10.61 -13.79 7.30
N THR A 197 -10.85 -15.00 6.80
CA THR A 197 -10.98 -16.21 7.64
C THR A 197 -9.68 -16.53 8.38
N LEU A 198 -8.55 -16.44 7.69
CA LEU A 198 -7.22 -16.64 8.27
C LEU A 198 -6.95 -15.62 9.37
N ILE A 199 -7.21 -14.34 9.12
CA ILE A 199 -7.01 -13.25 10.09
C ILE A 199 -7.88 -13.47 11.33
N LYS A 200 -9.18 -13.74 11.15
CA LYS A 200 -10.10 -14.01 12.28
C LYS A 200 -9.58 -15.14 13.17
N ARG A 201 -9.21 -16.28 12.57
CA ARG A 201 -8.72 -17.45 13.31
C ARG A 201 -7.37 -17.22 13.95
N PHE A 202 -6.47 -16.51 13.29
CA PHE A 202 -5.15 -16.19 13.81
C PHE A 202 -5.21 -15.27 15.04
N LEU A 203 -6.17 -14.35 15.07
CA LEU A 203 -6.33 -13.37 16.16
C LEU A 203 -7.21 -13.85 17.31
N THR A 204 -8.02 -14.88 17.10
CA THR A 204 -8.89 -15.44 18.15
C THR A 204 -8.04 -16.33 19.07
N PRO A 205 -8.29 -16.33 20.40
CA PRO A 205 -7.58 -17.21 21.32
C PRO A 205 -7.54 -18.65 20.83
N GLY A 206 -6.34 -19.22 20.76
CA GLY A 206 -6.21 -20.67 20.59
C GLY A 206 -6.92 -21.37 21.75
N SER A 207 -7.70 -22.42 21.48
CA SER A 207 -8.28 -23.26 22.53
C SER A 207 -7.18 -23.62 23.51
N SER A 208 -7.26 -23.08 24.73
CA SER A 208 -6.25 -23.26 25.76
C SER A 208 -5.88 -24.73 25.82
N LYS A 209 -4.62 -25.08 25.61
CA LYS A 209 -4.13 -26.38 26.05
C LYS A 209 -4.24 -26.35 27.57
N GLU A 210 -5.32 -26.93 28.10
CA GLU A 210 -5.38 -27.37 29.48
C GLU A 210 -4.10 -28.17 29.75
N LYS A 211 -3.30 -27.66 30.69
CA LYS A 211 -2.24 -28.39 31.36
C LYS A 211 -2.39 -28.16 32.85
#